data_AF-A0AAV6JBH1-F1
#
_entry.id   AF-A0AAV6JBH1-F1
#
_cell.length_a   1.000
_cell.length_b   1.000
_cell.length_c   1.000
_cell.angle_alpha   90.00
_cell.angle_beta   90.00
_cell.angle_gamma   90.00
#
_symmetry.space_group_name_H-M   'P 1'
#
loop_
_entity.id
_entity.type
_entity.pdbx_description
1 polymer ?
#
loop_
_entity_poly.entity_id
_entity_poly.type
_entity_poly.pdbx_seq_one_letter_code
_entity_poly.pdbx_strand_id
1 'polypeptide(L)' 'MEANYIGLMLMASAGYDPQLMPPLYETSPNLPATRGIFASHPSVRKRVKKLKEPKVMEQIVAIYKEVISGLGVRSFI' A
#
# COMPACT_ATOMS: atom_id res chain seq x y z
N MET A 1 9.56 -2.01 -3.63
CA MET A 1 8.86 -2.69 -2.53
C MET A 1 8.64 -1.71 -1.39
N GLU A 2 9.71 -1.15 -0.84
CA GLU A 2 9.71 -0.17 0.24
C GLU A 2 8.72 0.99 0.03
N ALA A 3 8.77 1.68 -1.11
CA ALA A 3 7.84 2.78 -1.41
C ALA A 3 6.35 2.41 -1.30
N ASN A 4 5.97 1.17 -1.67
CA ASN A 4 4.57 0.75 -1.56
C ASN A 4 4.20 0.37 -0.12
N TYR A 5 5.14 -0.15 0.66
CA TYR A 5 4.94 -0.44 2.08
C TYR A 5 4.74 0.86 2.86
N ILE A 6 5.64 1.83 2.67
CA ILE A 6 5.52 3.17 3.25
C ILE A 6 4.23 3.84 2.78
N GLY A 7 3.91 3.75 1.48
CA GLY A 7 2.66 4.28 0.94
C GLY A 7 1.41 3.71 1.63
N LEU A 8 1.35 2.41 1.88
CA LEU A 8 0.23 1.79 2.60
C LEU A 8 0.18 2.23 4.07
N MET A 9 1.31 2.36 4.74
CA MET A 9 1.37 2.90 6.10
C MET A 9 0.84 4.35 6.15
N LEU A 10 1.24 5.20 5.20
CA LEU A 10 0.76 6.57 5.09
C LEU A 10 -0.75 6.63 4.84
N MET A 11 -1.27 5.77 3.95
CA MET A 11 -2.71 5.67 3.68
C MET A 11 -3.49 5.26 4.94
N ALA A 12 -3.05 4.21 5.63
CA ALA A 12 -3.64 3.77 6.90
C ALA A 12 -3.60 4.87 7.96
N SER A 13 -2.48 5.58 8.03
CA SER A 13 -2.25 6.68 8.97
C SER A 13 -3.14 7.90 8.71
N ALA A 14 -3.53 8.11 7.44
CA ALA A 14 -4.50 9.12 7.04
C ALA A 14 -5.97 8.65 7.21
N GLY A 15 -6.20 7.42 7.71
CA GLY A 15 -7.53 6.87 7.93
C GLY A 15 -8.15 6.23 6.69
N TYR A 16 -7.38 5.95 5.64
CA TYR A 16 -7.85 5.17 4.49
C TYR A 16 -7.64 3.68 4.73
N ASP A 17 -8.61 2.85 4.35
CA ASP A 17 -8.52 1.40 4.48
C ASP A 17 -7.41 0.83 3.56
N PRO A 18 -6.31 0.28 4.12
CA PRO A 18 -5.20 -0.26 3.35
C PRO A 18 -5.56 -1.53 2.56
N GLN A 19 -6.65 -2.23 2.90
CA GLN A 19 -7.08 -3.46 2.24
C GLN A 19 -7.75 -3.22 0.88
N LEU A 20 -8.09 -1.97 0.56
CA LEU A 20 -8.65 -1.58 -0.73
C LEU A 20 -7.59 -1.46 -1.84
N MET A 21 -6.31 -1.39 -1.48
CA MET A 21 -5.21 -1.29 -2.45
C MET A 21 -4.87 -2.59 -3.20
N PRO A 22 -4.78 -3.76 -2.53
CA PRO A 22 -4.47 -5.03 -3.20
C PRO A 22 -5.35 -5.38 -4.42
N PRO A 23 -6.69 -5.21 -4.39
CA PRO A 23 -7.54 -5.44 -5.57
C PRO A 23 -7.23 -4.47 -6.73
N LEU A 24 -6.98 -3.20 -6.44
CA LEU A 24 -6.63 -2.19 -7.46
C LEU A 24 -5.30 -2.49 -8.16
N TYR A 25 -4.38 -3.18 -7.47
CA TYR A 25 -3.14 -3.64 -8.10
C TYR A 25 -3.32 -4.85 -9.02
N GLU A 26 -4.39 -5.63 -8.83
CA GLU A 26 -4.72 -6.77 -9.69
C GLU A 26 -5.47 -6.33 -10.94
N THR A 27 -6.30 -5.29 -10.82
CA THR A 27 -7.05 -4.72 -11.94
C THR A 27 -6.24 -3.74 -12.78
N SER A 28 -5.05 -3.33 -12.33
CA SER A 28 -4.13 -2.51 -13.12
C SER A 28 -3.88 -3.20 -14.46
N PRO A 29 -4.25 -2.57 -15.60
CA PRO A 29 -3.93 -3.12 -16.91
C PRO A 29 -2.42 -3.32 -16.99
N ASN A 30 -1.98 -4.36 -17.73
CA ASN A 30 -0.59 -4.52 -18.14
C ASN A 30 -0.26 -3.39 -19.13
N LEU A 31 -0.20 -2.15 -18.62
CA LEU A 31 0.18 -1.00 -19.40
C LEU A 31 1.61 -1.21 -19.86
N PRO A 32 1.90 -1.06 -21.16
CA PRO A 32 3.25 -1.24 -21.66
C PRO A 32 4.19 -0.32 -20.88
N ALA A 33 5.27 -0.89 -20.35
CA ALA A 33 6.26 -0.21 -19.50
C ALA A 33 7.07 0.86 -20.26
N THR A 34 6.56 1.37 -21.36
CA THR A 34 7.30 2.19 -22.33
C THR A 34 6.89 3.65 -22.33
N ARG A 35 5.88 4.07 -21.56
CA ARG A 35 5.47 5.49 -21.46
C ARG A 35 5.02 5.89 -20.06
N GLY A 36 5.34 7.14 -19.66
CA GLY A 36 4.90 7.76 -18.41
C GLY A 36 5.49 7.13 -17.15
N ILE A 37 4.74 7.16 -16.04
CA ILE A 37 5.16 6.61 -14.73
C ILE A 37 5.48 5.11 -14.75
N PHE A 38 5.05 4.40 -15.79
CA PHE A 38 5.29 2.97 -15.97
C PHE A 38 6.65 2.68 -16.63
N ALA A 39 7.36 3.70 -17.13
CA ALA A 39 8.70 3.57 -17.70
C ALA A 39 9.82 3.55 -16.64
N SER A 40 9.63 4.25 -15.52
CA SER A 40 10.60 4.35 -14.43
C SER A 40 10.42 3.31 -13.32
N HIS A 41 9.31 2.55 -13.36
CA HIS A 41 9.00 1.60 -12.32
C HIS A 41 8.57 0.23 -12.89
N PRO A 42 9.08 -0.89 -12.34
CA PRO A 42 8.58 -2.20 -12.70
C PRO A 42 7.10 -2.32 -12.33
N SER A 43 6.39 -3.22 -13.02
CA SER A 43 4.94 -3.33 -12.90
C SER A 43 4.46 -3.34 -11.44
N VAL A 44 3.42 -2.56 -11.15
CA VAL A 44 2.86 -2.41 -9.80
C VAL A 44 2.54 -3.79 -9.21
N ARG A 45 1.96 -4.70 -10.01
CA ARG A 45 1.68 -6.08 -9.65
C ARG A 45 2.91 -6.84 -9.11
N LYS A 46 4.10 -6.65 -9.70
CA LYS A 46 5.35 -7.25 -9.19
C LYS A 46 5.80 -6.57 -7.88
N ARG A 47 5.67 -5.24 -7.78
CA ARG A 47 6.12 -4.46 -6.62
C ARG A 47 5.24 -4.56 -5.37
N VAL A 48 4.07 -5.20 -5.46
CA VAL A 48 3.10 -5.28 -4.35
C VAL A 48 2.79 -6.70 -3.92
N LYS A 49 3.38 -7.72 -4.57
CA LYS A 49 3.14 -9.13 -4.24
C LYS A 49 3.45 -9.43 -2.76
N LYS A 50 4.56 -8.91 -2.22
CA LYS A 50 4.91 -9.09 -0.80
C LYS A 50 4.04 -8.29 0.17
N LEU A 51 3.31 -7.27 -0.30
CA LEU A 51 2.41 -6.49 0.58
C LEU A 51 1.13 -7.25 0.93
N LYS A 52 0.84 -8.32 0.18
CA LYS A 52 -0.24 -9.26 0.48
C LYS A 52 0.16 -10.31 1.52
N GLU A 53 1.42 -10.33 1.94
CA GLU A 53 1.85 -11.24 3.00
C GLU A 53 1.09 -10.88 4.29
N PRO A 54 0.48 -11.86 4.99
CA PRO A 54 -0.39 -11.60 6.14
C PRO A 54 0.26 -10.70 7.18
N LYS A 55 1.51 -10.99 7.53
CA LYS A 55 2.28 -10.23 8.52
C LYS A 55 2.42 -8.74 8.18
N VAL A 56 2.61 -8.40 6.90
CA VAL A 56 2.74 -7.01 6.45
C VAL A 56 1.38 -6.31 6.50
N MET A 57 0.33 -6.96 6.02
CA MET A 57 -1.01 -6.39 5.99
C MET A 57 -1.58 -6.20 7.40
N GLU A 58 -1.36 -7.14 8.31
CA GLU A 58 -1.80 -7.06 9.71
C GLU A 58 -1.23 -5.83 10.43
N GLN A 59 0.07 -5.54 10.23
CA GLN A 59 0.71 -4.36 10.82
C GLN A 59 0.07 -3.06 10.32
N ILE A 60 -0.21 -2.97 9.02
CA ILE A 60 -0.79 -1.77 8.41
C ILE A 60 -2.25 -1.60 8.83
N VAL A 61 -3.01 -2.69 8.95
CA VAL A 61 -4.40 -2.69 9.44
C VAL A 61 -4.47 -2.27 10.91
N ALA A 62 -3.47 -2.64 11.73
CA ALA A 62 -3.40 -2.20 13.12
C ALA A 62 -3.31 -0.66 13.21
N ILE A 63 -2.44 -0.04 12.40
CA ILE A 63 -2.33 1.42 12.30
C ILE A 63 -3.67 2.04 11.90
N TYR A 64 -4.31 1.53 10.86
CA TYR A 64 -5.62 2.01 10.40
C TYR A 64 -6.66 1.96 11.53
N LYS A 65 -6.73 0.85 12.29
CA LYS A 65 -7.66 0.68 13.42
C LYS A 65 -7.39 1.67 14.56
N GLU A 66 -6.14 1.94 14.87
CA GLU A 66 -5.77 2.96 15.85
C GLU A 66 -6.23 4.35 15.40
N VAL A 67 -6.01 4.70 14.13
CA VAL A 67 -6.40 6.01 13.60
C VAL A 67 -7.92 6.20 13.60
N ILE A 68 -8.69 5.24 13.09
CA ILE A 68 -10.17 5.36 13.06
C ILE A 68 -10.82 5.28 14.44
N SER A 69 -10.12 4.73 15.44
CA SER A 69 -10.57 4.77 16.84
C SER A 69 -10.26 6.09 17.55
N GLY A 70 -9.68 7.08 16.83
CA GLY A 70 -9.39 8.41 17.35
C GLY A 70 -8.09 8.51 18.12
N LEU A 71 -7.26 7.45 18.15
CA LEU A 71 -5.98 7.45 18.87
C LEU A 71 -4.87 8.22 18.13
N GLY A 72 -5.13 8.68 16.89
CA GLY A 72 -4.16 9.38 16.05
C GLY A 72 -2.96 8.52 15.67
N VAL A 73 -2.01 9.08 14.92
CA VAL A 73 -0.78 8.36 14.55
C VAL A 73 0.32 8.63 15.57
N ARG A 74 0.85 7.56 16.18
CA ARG A 74 1.80 7.68 17.30
C ARG A 74 3.26 7.85 16.87
N SER A 75 3.70 7.19 15.79
CA SER A 75 5.03 7.34 15.18
C SER A 75 5.05 6.74 13.78
N PHE A 76 5.96 7.21 12.92
CA PHE A 76 6.24 6.68 11.58
C PHE A 76 7.66 6.10 11.45
N ILE A 77 8.46 6.13 12.53
CA ILE A 77 9.89 5.83 12.56
C ILE A 77 10.16 4.78 13.63
#